data_AF-A0A967VV00-F1
#
_entry.id   AF-A0A967VV00-F1
#
_cell.length_a   1.000
_cell.length_b   1.000
_cell.length_c   1.000
_cell.angle_alpha   90.00
_cell.angle_beta   90.00
_cell.angle_gamma   90.00
#
_symmetry.space_group_name_H-M   'P 1'
#
loop_
_entity.id
_entity.type
_entity.pdbx_description
1 polymer ?
#
loop_
_entity_poly.entity_id
_entity_poly.type
_entity_poly.pdbx_seq_one_letter_code
_entity_poly.pdbx_strand_id
1 'polypeptide(L)'
;GESPNAVFKRADSRARMIVDEHQHKNLLFILHGRLLRILLSEWLGYGLQNMHKIPHSNGALYHLKWNGSGFKSLYINKTDHLTKIPSEEEIAS
;
A
#
# COMPACT_ATOMS: atom_id res chain seq x y z
N GLY A 1 -9.77 20.41 1.46
CA GLY A 1 -8.89 19.39 0.85
C GLY A 1 -9.66 18.60 -0.18
N GLU A 2 -8.99 18.01 -1.16
CA GLU A 2 -9.59 17.19 -2.25
C GLU A 2 -10.41 16.01 -1.68
N SER A 3 -11.56 15.67 -2.29
CA SER A 3 -12.44 14.59 -1.84
C SER A 3 -11.81 13.21 -2.10
N PRO A 4 -12.12 12.16 -1.31
CA PRO A 4 -11.56 10.82 -1.53
C PRO A 4 -11.80 10.29 -2.95
N ASN A 5 -12.97 10.56 -3.52
CA ASN A 5 -13.32 10.15 -4.87
C ASN A 5 -12.48 10.86 -5.94
N ALA A 6 -12.24 12.17 -5.79
CA ALA A 6 -11.39 12.92 -6.71
C ALA A 6 -9.92 12.46 -6.63
N VAL A 7 -9.41 12.26 -5.41
CA VAL A 7 -8.06 11.69 -5.18
C VAL A 7 -7.94 10.30 -5.80
N PHE A 8 -8.93 9.42 -5.59
CA PHE A 8 -8.93 8.07 -6.16
C PHE A 8 -8.85 8.11 -7.69
N LYS A 9 -9.75 8.84 -8.36
CA LYS A 9 -9.77 8.94 -9.82
C LYS A 9 -8.41 9.37 -10.39
N ARG A 10 -7.81 10.41 -9.81
CA ARG A 10 -6.52 10.94 -10.28
C ARG A 10 -5.37 9.96 -10.03
N ALA A 11 -5.31 9.37 -8.83
CA ALA A 11 -4.20 8.51 -8.45
C ALA A 11 -4.30 7.10 -9.04
N ASP A 12 -5.49 6.51 -9.12
CA ASP A 12 -5.74 5.21 -9.77
C ASP A 12 -5.38 5.27 -11.25
N SER A 13 -5.81 6.32 -11.96
CA SER A 13 -5.45 6.53 -13.37
C SER A 13 -3.93 6.53 -13.55
N ARG A 14 -3.20 7.29 -12.72
CA ARG A 14 -1.73 7.34 -12.84
C ARG A 14 -1.07 6.01 -12.47
N ALA A 15 -1.54 5.34 -11.42
CA ALA A 15 -1.01 4.04 -11.00
C ALA A 15 -1.22 2.98 -12.09
N ARG A 16 -2.40 2.92 -12.72
CA ARG A 16 -2.69 1.99 -13.81
C ARG A 16 -1.82 2.24 -15.03
N MET A 17 -1.60 3.50 -15.41
CA MET A 17 -0.67 3.84 -16.50
C MET A 17 0.75 3.33 -16.19
N ILE A 18 1.25 3.53 -14.97
CA ILE A 18 2.60 3.07 -14.58
C ILE A 18 2.70 1.53 -14.59
N VAL A 19 1.65 0.83 -14.12
CA VAL A 19 1.60 -0.64 -14.15
C VAL A 19 1.62 -1.17 -15.58
N ASP A 20 0.91 -0.51 -16.49
CA ASP A 20 0.84 -0.90 -17.90
C ASP A 20 2.13 -0.54 -18.67
N GLU A 21 2.76 0.61 -18.39
CA GLU A 21 4.05 1.00 -18.97
C GLU A 21 5.21 0.08 -18.52
N HIS A 22 5.04 -0.63 -17.40
CA HIS A 22 6.08 -1.44 -16.76
C HIS A 22 5.63 -2.86 -16.45
N GLN A 23 4.96 -3.51 -17.42
CA GLN A 23 4.57 -4.91 -17.29
C GLN A 23 5.76 -5.81 -16.93
N HIS A 24 5.50 -6.83 -16.12
CA HIS A 24 6.49 -7.83 -15.66
C HIS A 24 7.63 -7.29 -14.80
N LYS A 25 7.52 -6.06 -14.26
CA LYS A 25 8.49 -5.50 -13.32
C LYS A 25 7.94 -5.41 -11.90
N ASN A 26 8.85 -5.34 -10.93
CA ASN A 26 8.52 -4.94 -9.57
C ASN A 26 8.50 -3.41 -9.48
N LEU A 27 7.42 -2.85 -8.93
CA LEU A 27 7.21 -1.41 -8.79
C LEU A 27 7.14 -1.02 -7.31
N LEU A 28 7.83 0.07 -6.95
CA LEU A 28 7.79 0.64 -5.61
C LEU A 28 7.07 1.99 -5.64
N PHE A 29 6.00 2.10 -4.86
CA PHE A 29 5.30 3.36 -4.62
C PHE A 29 5.52 3.80 -3.17
N ILE A 30 6.07 5.00 -2.98
CA ILE A 30 6.21 5.62 -1.65
C ILE A 30 5.09 6.64 -1.49
N LEU A 31 4.11 6.32 -0.66
CA LEU A 31 2.86 7.06 -0.56
C LEU A 31 2.53 7.40 0.91
N HIS A 32 1.77 8.48 1.10
CA HIS A 32 1.24 8.83 2.42
C HIS A 32 0.01 7.98 2.79
N GLY A 33 -0.24 7.82 4.10
CA GLY A 33 -1.27 6.94 4.63
C GLY A 33 -2.69 7.19 4.10
N ARG A 34 -3.11 8.45 3.91
CA ARG A 34 -4.44 8.76 3.36
C ARG A 34 -4.59 8.26 1.92
N LEU A 35 -3.58 8.46 1.08
CA LEU A 35 -3.60 8.02 -0.31
C LEU A 35 -3.57 6.49 -0.40
N LEU A 36 -2.77 5.83 0.44
CA LEU A 36 -2.75 4.37 0.58
C LEU A 36 -4.12 3.82 0.92
N ARG A 37 -4.79 4.36 1.94
CA ARG A 37 -6.12 3.91 2.35
C ARG A 37 -7.16 4.08 1.23
N ILE A 38 -7.11 5.20 0.51
CA ILE A 38 -7.99 5.46 -0.65
C ILE A 38 -7.78 4.40 -1.74
N LEU A 39 -6.55 4.25 -2.24
CA LEU A 39 -6.24 3.31 -3.32
C LEU A 39 -6.52 1.87 -2.92
N LEU A 40 -6.02 1.43 -1.77
CA LEU A 40 -6.17 0.04 -1.31
C LEU A 40 -7.62 -0.32 -1.00
N SER A 41 -8.42 0.62 -0.50
CA SER A 41 -9.84 0.34 -0.24
C SER A 41 -10.60 -0.02 -1.50
N GLU A 42 -10.35 0.68 -2.61
CA GLU A 42 -10.97 0.39 -3.90
C GLU A 42 -10.33 -0.84 -4.56
N TRP A 43 -8.99 -0.89 -4.62
CA TRP A 43 -8.27 -1.99 -5.28
C TRP A 43 -8.52 -3.36 -4.66
N LEU A 44 -8.79 -3.42 -3.36
CA LEU A 44 -9.08 -4.66 -2.63
C LEU A 44 -10.58 -4.88 -2.42
N GLY A 45 -11.45 -4.05 -3.01
CA GLY A 45 -12.90 -4.25 -3.01
C GLY A 45 -13.62 -3.87 -1.72
N TYR A 46 -12.98 -3.14 -0.79
CA TYR A 46 -13.64 -2.61 0.40
C TYR A 46 -14.56 -1.43 0.08
N GLY A 47 -14.21 -0.62 -0.93
CA GLY A 47 -14.87 0.63 -1.27
C GLY A 47 -14.40 1.81 -0.40
N LEU A 48 -14.45 3.03 -0.95
CA LEU A 48 -14.02 4.26 -0.26
C LEU A 48 -14.70 4.48 1.11
N GLN A 49 -15.96 4.07 1.28
CA GLN A 49 -16.68 4.17 2.55
C GLN A 49 -16.02 3.33 3.67
N ASN A 50 -15.25 2.31 3.29
CA ASN A 50 -14.55 1.40 4.19
C ASN A 50 -13.04 1.65 4.26
N MET A 51 -12.52 2.81 3.81
CA MET A 51 -11.08 3.11 3.82
C MET A 51 -10.42 3.03 5.21
N HIS A 52 -11.21 3.18 6.28
CA HIS A 52 -10.75 3.02 7.66
C HIS A 52 -10.30 1.58 7.98
N LYS A 53 -10.81 0.58 7.25
CA LYS A 53 -10.47 -0.84 7.41
C LYS A 53 -9.07 -1.21 6.92
N ILE A 54 -8.43 -0.36 6.11
CA ILE A 54 -7.05 -0.57 5.67
C ILE A 54 -6.12 -0.13 6.81
N PRO A 55 -5.41 -1.03 7.53
CA PRO A 55 -4.52 -0.63 8.61
C PRO A 55 -3.33 0.18 8.06
N HIS A 56 -2.79 1.07 8.90
CA HIS A 56 -1.65 1.90 8.52
C HIS A 56 -0.75 2.23 9.69
N SER A 57 0.55 2.03 9.46
CA SER A 57 1.66 2.42 10.32
C SER A 57 2.73 3.09 9.45
N ASN A 58 3.44 4.07 10.03
CA ASN A 58 4.56 4.71 9.34
C ASN A 58 5.65 3.68 9.02
N GLY A 59 6.20 3.73 7.80
CA GLY A 59 7.22 2.79 7.34
C GLY A 59 6.69 1.38 6.99
N ALA A 60 5.39 1.12 7.12
CA ALA A 60 4.84 -0.21 6.81
C ALA A 60 4.87 -0.52 5.31
N LEU A 61 5.07 -1.80 5.00
CA LEU A 61 5.05 -2.30 3.62
C LEU A 61 3.70 -2.91 3.25
N TYR A 62 3.28 -2.66 2.02
CA TYR A 62 2.08 -3.22 1.39
C TYR A 62 2.52 -3.88 0.09
N HIS A 63 2.29 -5.18 -0.05
CA HIS A 63 2.71 -5.92 -1.23
C HIS A 63 1.49 -6.47 -1.94
N LEU A 64 1.31 -6.00 -3.17
CA LEU A 64 0.22 -6.39 -4.05
C LEU A 64 0.75 -7.13 -5.26
N LYS A 65 -0.01 -8.11 -5.74
CA LYS A 65 0.21 -8.79 -7.01
C LYS A 65 -0.83 -8.32 -8.01
N TRP A 66 -0.37 -7.84 -9.17
CA TRP A 66 -1.22 -7.57 -10.33
C TRP A 66 -1.53 -8.88 -11.07
N ASN A 67 -2.82 -9.12 -11.39
CA ASN A 67 -3.26 -10.34 -12.09
C ASN A 67 -3.76 -10.08 -13.52
N GLY A 68 -3.52 -8.88 -14.07
CA GLY A 68 -4.03 -8.47 -15.39
C GLY A 68 -5.31 -7.63 -15.33
N SER A 69 -6.15 -7.79 -14.31
CA SER A 69 -7.40 -7.02 -14.17
C SER A 69 -7.48 -6.20 -12.88
N GLY A 70 -6.73 -6.60 -11.85
CA GLY A 70 -6.71 -5.92 -10.56
C GLY A 70 -5.57 -6.35 -9.66
N PHE A 71 -5.59 -5.82 -8.45
CA PHE A 71 -4.63 -6.14 -7.42
C PHE A 71 -5.18 -7.19 -6.45
N LYS A 72 -4.33 -8.12 -6.05
CA LYS A 72 -4.53 -8.97 -4.88
C LYS A 72 -3.45 -8.67 -3.86
N SER A 73 -3.81 -8.56 -2.59
CA SER A 73 -2.82 -8.40 -1.52
C SER A 73 -2.09 -9.72 -1.26
N LEU A 74 -0.77 -9.63 -1.07
CA LEU A 74 0.04 -10.68 -0.47
C LEU A 74 0.20 -10.43 1.02
N TYR A 75 0.50 -9.19 1.40
CA TYR A 75 0.43 -8.71 2.79
C TYR A 75 0.14 -7.21 2.84
N ILE A 76 -0.44 -6.79 3.97
CA ILE A 76 -0.88 -5.42 4.23
C ILE A 76 -0.29 -4.99 5.58
N ASN A 77 0.25 -3.77 5.64
CA ASN A 77 0.78 -3.15 6.85
C ASN A 77 1.86 -3.98 7.56
N LYS A 78 2.80 -4.56 6.80
CA LYS A 78 3.92 -5.35 7.35
C LYS A 78 4.98 -4.42 7.95
N THR A 79 5.26 -4.60 9.24
CA THR A 79 6.21 -3.77 10.01
C THR A 79 7.34 -4.58 10.65
N ASP A 80 7.50 -5.85 10.28
CA ASP A 80 8.48 -6.74 10.92
C ASP A 80 9.93 -6.23 10.78
N HIS A 81 10.23 -5.46 9.74
CA HIS A 81 11.55 -4.85 9.55
C HIS A 81 11.80 -3.65 10.48
N LEU A 82 10.78 -3.16 11.17
CA LEU A 82 10.86 -2.06 12.14
C LEU A 82 11.08 -2.58 13.57
N THR A 83 11.16 -3.90 13.77
CA THR A 83 11.55 -4.43 15.08
C THR A 83 12.92 -3.89 15.44
N LYS A 84 13.09 -3.47 16.70
CA LYS A 84 14.38 -3.03 17.22
C LYS A 84 15.41 -4.13 16.94
N ILE A 85 16.57 -3.73 16.44
CA ILE A 85 17.76 -4.57 16.53
C ILE A 85 18.00 -4.75 18.03
N PRO A 86 18.14 -5.99 18.54
CA PRO A 86 18.47 -6.21 19.95
C PRO A 86 19.69 -5.38 20.30
N SER A 87 19.72 -4.76 21.48
CA SER A 87 20.96 -4.13 21.93
C SER A 87 22.05 -5.20 22.08
N GLU A 88 23.33 -4.81 22.00
CA GLU A 88 24.45 -5.74 22.22
C GLU A 88 24.33 -6.48 23.57
N GLU A 89 23.71 -5.85 24.58
CA GLU A 89 23.43 -6.42 25.89
C GLU A 89 22.38 -7.55 25.86
N GLU A 90 21.38 -7.48 24.98
CA GLU A 90 20.34 -8.53 24.83
C GLU A 90 20.84 -9.76 24.04
N ILE A 91 21.94 -9.62 23.30
CA ILE A 91 22.56 -10.72 22.53
C ILE A 91 23.55 -11.52 23.40
N ALA A 92 24.10 -10.89 24.45
CA ALA A 92 25.14 -11.46 25.30
C ALA A 92 24.61 -12.20 26.55
N SER A 93 23.30 -12.21 26.79
CA SER A 93 22.63 -12.93 27.89
C SER A 93 21.99 -14.24 27.43
#